data_AF-A0A963DDX6-F1
#
_entry.id   AF-A0A963DDX6-F1
#
_cell.length_a   1.000
_cell.length_b   1.000
_cell.length_c   1.000
_cell.angle_alpha   90.00
_cell.angle_beta   90.00
_cell.angle_gamma   90.00
#
_symmetry.space_group_name_H-M   'P 1'
#
loop_
_entity.id
_entity.type
_entity.pdbx_description
1 polymer ?
#
loop_
_entity_poly.entity_id
_entity_poly.type
_entity_poly.pdbx_seq_one_letter_code
_entity_poly.pdbx_strand_id
1 'polypeptide(L)'
;MSDVATDASAHRPERRKDPARRARIEQALIIVRPFFEAESRWGGHSLDHMAYRRLRAEMPELTEVDVHLLVVVASRIFAPRPS
;
A
#
# COMPACT_ATOMS: atom_id res chain seq x y z
N MET A 1 42.97 -0.83 23.27
CA MET A 1 42.11 -1.85 23.90
C MET A 1 41.10 -1.08 24.74
N SER A 2 39.82 -0.95 24.40
CA SER A 2 38.99 -1.71 23.45
C SER A 2 37.80 -0.85 23.02
N ASP A 3 37.37 -1.04 21.78
CA ASP A 3 36.19 -0.45 21.17
C ASP A 3 34.91 -0.69 21.97
N VAL A 4 34.21 0.39 22.35
CA VAL A 4 32.77 0.33 22.65
C VAL A 4 32.05 0.83 21.41
N ALA A 5 32.01 -0.04 20.41
CA ALA A 5 30.99 0.01 19.38
C ALA A 5 29.86 -0.95 19.77
N THR A 6 28.63 -0.55 19.48
CA THR A 6 27.40 -1.34 19.49
C THR A 6 26.56 -1.24 20.77
N ASP A 7 25.62 -0.29 20.79
CA ASP A 7 24.22 -0.66 20.59
C ASP A 7 23.38 0.58 20.23
N ALA A 8 23.38 0.92 18.94
CA ALA A 8 22.44 1.88 18.37
C ALA A 8 21.44 1.16 17.43
N SER A 9 21.14 -0.12 17.67
CA SER A 9 20.29 -0.92 16.77
C SER A 9 19.07 -1.57 17.42
N ALA A 10 18.93 -1.55 18.74
CA ALA A 10 17.86 -2.27 19.43
C ALA A 10 16.49 -1.55 19.55
N HIS A 11 16.19 -0.52 18.74
CA HIS A 11 14.91 0.20 18.82
C HIS A 11 14.11 0.30 17.52
N ARG A 12 14.39 -0.54 16.52
CA ARG A 12 13.47 -0.65 15.37
C ARG A 12 12.25 -1.46 15.81
N PRO A 13 11.05 -0.86 15.97
CA PRO A 13 9.86 -1.64 16.25
C PRO A 13 9.68 -2.65 15.12
N GLU A 14 9.75 -3.92 15.50
CA GLU A 14 9.58 -5.09 14.67
C GLU A 14 8.42 -4.85 13.69
N ARG A 15 8.71 -4.73 12.38
CA ARG A 15 7.70 -4.47 11.33
C ARG A 15 6.55 -5.51 11.30
N ARG A 16 6.69 -6.61 12.04
CA ARG A 16 5.71 -7.69 12.25
C ARG A 16 4.63 -7.40 13.31
N LYS A 17 4.80 -6.42 14.21
CA LYS A 17 4.02 -6.30 15.46
C LYS A 17 2.66 -5.61 15.40
N ASP A 18 2.25 -5.01 14.26
CA ASP A 18 0.92 -4.39 14.16
C ASP A 18 -0.01 -5.18 13.22
N PRO A 19 -0.78 -6.16 13.75
CA PRO A 19 -1.72 -6.94 12.96
C PRO A 19 -2.88 -6.08 12.43
N ALA A 20 -3.28 -5.03 13.14
CA ALA A 20 -4.38 -4.15 12.71
C ALA A 20 -3.97 -3.30 11.52
N ARG A 21 -2.72 -2.85 11.47
CA ARG A 21 -2.17 -2.16 10.28
C ARG A 21 -2.09 -3.10 9.08
N ARG A 22 -1.66 -4.35 9.27
CA ARG A 22 -1.62 -5.34 8.17
C ARG A 22 -3.01 -5.61 7.62
N ALA A 23 -3.99 -5.84 8.48
CA ALA A 23 -5.38 -6.05 8.06
C ALA A 23 -5.93 -4.87 7.25
N ARG A 24 -5.66 -3.62 7.67
CA ARG A 24 -6.05 -2.42 6.91
C ARG A 24 -5.40 -2.36 5.52
N ILE A 25 -4.12 -2.70 5.42
CA ILE A 25 -3.42 -2.72 4.12
C ILE A 25 -4.01 -3.81 3.22
N GLU A 26 -4.24 -5.01 3.75
CA GLU A 26 -4.84 -6.12 3.00
C GLU A 26 -6.24 -5.75 2.49
N GLN A 27 -7.07 -5.15 3.36
CA GLN A 27 -8.39 -4.66 3.00
C GLN A 27 -8.34 -3.59 1.91
N ALA A 28 -7.46 -2.59 2.05
CA ALA A 28 -7.28 -1.55 1.05
C ALA A 28 -6.87 -2.13 -0.32
N LEU A 29 -5.96 -3.11 -0.33
CA LEU A 29 -5.54 -3.78 -1.56
C LEU A 29 -6.68 -4.57 -2.21
N ILE A 30 -7.58 -5.18 -1.44
CA ILE A 30 -8.79 -5.84 -1.99
C ILE A 30 -9.71 -4.82 -2.65
N ILE A 31 -9.94 -3.67 -2.00
CA ILE A 31 -10.83 -2.61 -2.52
C ILE A 31 -10.31 -2.04 -3.84
N VAL A 32 -9.00 -1.78 -3.94
CA VAL A 32 -8.44 -1.11 -5.13
C VAL A 32 -8.04 -2.06 -6.25
N ARG A 33 -7.88 -3.36 -5.97
CA ARG A 33 -7.47 -4.37 -6.98
C ARG A 33 -8.29 -4.32 -8.28
N PRO A 34 -9.64 -4.27 -8.25
CA PRO A 34 -10.42 -4.28 -9.48
C PRO A 34 -10.11 -3.12 -10.43
N PHE A 35 -9.56 -2.01 -9.94
CA PHE A 35 -9.21 -0.85 -10.77
C PHE A 35 -7.89 -1.00 -11.53
N PHE A 36 -7.07 -1.99 -11.16
CA PHE A 36 -5.75 -2.23 -11.75
C PHE A 36 -5.65 -3.53 -12.55
N GLU A 37 -6.69 -4.38 -12.49
CA GLU A 37 -6.78 -5.58 -13.32
C GLU A 37 -6.87 -5.22 -14.81
N ALA A 38 -6.23 -6.03 -15.66
CA ALA A 38 -6.12 -5.76 -17.09
C ALA A 38 -7.48 -5.65 -17.79
N GLU A 39 -8.47 -6.43 -17.34
CA GLU A 39 -9.84 -6.45 -17.84
C GLU A 39 -10.62 -5.16 -17.49
N SER A 40 -10.23 -4.49 -16.41
CA SER A 40 -10.87 -3.25 -15.93
C SER A 40 -10.20 -1.99 -16.46
N ARG A 41 -9.11 -2.10 -17.23
CA ARG A 41 -8.45 -0.95 -17.85
C ARG A 41 -9.33 -0.37 -18.95
N TRP A 42 -9.82 0.84 -18.75
CA TRP A 42 -10.56 1.58 -19.77
C TRP A 42 -9.56 2.22 -20.75
N GLY A 43 -9.42 1.62 -21.93
CA GLY A 43 -8.60 2.18 -23.02
C GLY A 43 -7.10 2.30 -22.71
N GLY A 44 -6.56 1.46 -21.80
CA GLY A 44 -5.16 1.49 -21.42
C GLY A 44 -4.79 2.46 -20.29
N HIS A 45 -5.72 3.33 -19.85
CA HIS A 45 -5.51 4.21 -18.71
C HIS A 45 -5.83 3.51 -17.38
N SER A 46 -5.01 3.74 -16.37
CA SER A 46 -5.26 3.26 -15.01
C SER A 46 -6.29 4.16 -14.31
N LEU A 47 -7.24 3.54 -13.60
CA LEU A 47 -8.34 4.25 -12.93
C LEU A 47 -7.93 4.73 -11.53
N ASP A 48 -6.72 5.28 -11.40
CA ASP A 48 -6.08 5.66 -10.12
C ASP A 48 -6.96 6.62 -9.31
N HIS A 49 -7.57 7.60 -9.97
CA HIS A 49 -8.48 8.54 -9.32
C HIS A 49 -9.75 7.85 -8.80
N MET A 50 -10.25 6.83 -9.50
CA MET A 50 -11.43 6.07 -9.04
C MET A 50 -11.05 5.16 -7.88
N ALA A 51 -9.88 4.51 -7.93
CA ALA A 51 -9.33 3.74 -6.82
C ALA A 51 -9.17 4.64 -5.57
N TYR A 52 -8.62 5.85 -5.75
CA TYR A 52 -8.48 6.84 -4.68
C TYR A 52 -9.85 7.23 -4.09
N ARG A 53 -10.82 7.60 -4.93
CA ARG A 53 -12.16 7.98 -4.47
C ARG A 53 -12.87 6.84 -3.76
N ARG A 54 -12.77 5.61 -4.29
CA ARG A 54 -13.38 4.42 -3.68
C ARG A 54 -12.76 4.13 -2.32
N LEU A 55 -11.43 4.19 -2.21
CA LEU A 55 -10.72 3.94 -0.97
C LEU A 55 -11.01 5.01 0.10
N ARG A 56 -11.11 6.29 -0.27
CA ARG A 56 -11.56 7.35 0.66
C ARG A 56 -12.97 7.16 1.17
N ALA A 57 -13.87 6.60 0.35
CA ALA A 57 -15.25 6.34 0.75
C ALA A 57 -15.37 5.13 1.69
N GLU A 58 -14.61 4.07 1.43
CA GLU A 58 -14.67 2.82 2.20
C GLU A 58 -13.82 2.84 3.48
N MET A 59 -12.74 3.64 3.49
CA MET A 59 -11.80 3.73 4.62
C MET A 59 -11.55 5.21 4.99
N PRO A 60 -12.56 5.91 5.56
CA PRO A 60 -12.47 7.33 5.88
C PRO A 60 -11.44 7.65 6.98
N GLU A 61 -11.04 6.65 7.76
CA GLU A 61 -10.00 6.75 8.80
C GLU A 61 -8.58 6.89 8.23
N LEU A 62 -8.38 6.58 6.95
CA LEU A 62 -7.09 6.77 6.29
C LEU A 62 -6.85 8.23 5.96
N THR A 63 -5.61 8.66 6.19
CA THR A 63 -5.15 9.99 5.76
C THR A 63 -5.07 10.06 4.23
N GLU A 64 -5.13 11.27 3.66
CA GLU A 64 -4.98 11.44 2.21
C GLU A 64 -3.64 10.90 1.69
N VAL A 65 -2.58 11.06 2.49
CA VAL A 65 -1.24 10.53 2.19
C VAL A 65 -1.25 9.00 2.17
N ASP A 66 -1.88 8.35 3.16
CA ASP A 66 -1.97 6.89 3.20
C ASP A 66 -2.77 6.33 2.02
N VAL A 67 -3.90 6.96 1.68
CA VAL A 67 -4.70 6.58 0.51
C VAL A 67 -3.87 6.72 -0.77
N HIS A 68 -3.19 7.86 -0.95
CA HIS A 68 -2.35 8.07 -2.13
C HIS A 68 -1.23 7.02 -2.22
N LEU A 69 -0.54 6.75 -1.11
CA LEU A 69 0.53 5.75 -1.06
C LEU A 69 0.01 4.35 -1.40
N LEU A 70 -1.15 3.96 -0.86
CA LEU A 70 -1.78 2.67 -1.14
C LEU A 70 -2.15 2.51 -2.62
N VAL A 71 -2.69 3.56 -3.26
CA VAL A 71 -3.01 3.55 -4.69
C VAL A 71 -1.75 3.40 -5.53
N VAL A 72 -0.68 4.16 -5.23
CA VAL A 72 0.61 4.07 -5.94
C VAL A 72 1.28 2.71 -5.75
N VAL A 73 1.19 2.13 -4.55
CA VAL A 73 1.73 0.80 -4.28
C VAL A 73 0.93 -0.27 -5.01
N ALA A 74 -0.41 -0.19 -4.98
CA ALA A 74 -1.28 -1.11 -5.69
C ALA A 74 -1.04 -1.09 -7.20
N SER A 75 -0.87 0.09 -7.81
CA SER A 75 -0.61 0.20 -9.24
C SER A 75 0.68 -0.50 -9.68
N ARG A 76 1.69 -0.55 -8.80
CA ARG A 76 2.95 -1.29 -9.03
C ARG A 76 2.79 -2.79 -8.80
N ILE A 77 2.04 -3.19 -7.76
CA ILE A 77 1.80 -4.62 -7.45
C ILE A 77 1.01 -5.30 -8.57
N PHE A 78 0.00 -4.61 -9.10
CA PHE A 78 -0.89 -5.12 -10.13
C PHE A 78 -0.47 -4.72 -11.55
N ALA A 79 0.72 -4.12 -11.71
CA ALA A 79 1.26 -3.84 -13.03
C ALA A 79 1.44 -5.16 -13.81
N PRO A 80 1.12 -5.19 -15.11
CA PRO A 80 1.39 -6.36 -15.93
C PRO A 80 2.88 -6.69 -15.87
N ARG A 81 3.20 -7.95 -15.63
CA ARG A 81 4.60 -8.40 -15.64
C ARG A 81 5.10 -8.33 -17.09
N PRO A 82 6.26 -7.70 -17.36
CA PRO A 82 6.86 -7.78 -18.68
C PRO A 82 7.20 -9.25 -18.96
N SER A 83 6.63 -9.78 -20.05
CA SER A 83 6.90 -11.10 -20.61
C SER A 83 8.27 -11.16 -21.25
#